data_AF-A0A1Q7BQR1-F1
#
_entry.id   AF-A0A1Q7BQR1-F1
#
_cell.length_a   1.000
_cell.length_b   1.000
_cell.length_c   1.000
_cell.angle_alpha   90.00
_cell.angle_beta   90.00
_cell.angle_gamma   90.00
#
_symmetry.space_group_name_H-M   'P 1'
#
loop_
_entity.id
_entity.type
_entity.pdbx_description
1 polymer ?
#
loop_
_entity_poly.entity_id
_entity_poly.type
_entity_poly.pdbx_seq_one_letter_code
_entity_poly.pdbx_strand_id
1 'polypeptide(L)'
;MRPRVSLRDALTDPHLLGHVLAGESWLPWRVLLLASMGEALTDDERVVFKQLTGREREPLQRVNDLAIIAGRRGGKTSAVSALATYIAACCDHGDALARAETGVLLCAAQDSRVATKILDFVEANTLRSSRTSWRSGSPMLPSSTPTSRCWLRRVLAC
;
A
#
# COMPACT_ATOMS: atom_id res chain seq x y z
N MET A 1 9.00 11.04 0.75
CA MET A 1 8.13 10.13 -0.01
C MET A 1 7.22 10.95 -0.90
N ARG A 2 7.25 10.73 -2.21
CA ARG A 2 6.40 11.40 -3.21
C ARG A 2 5.59 10.35 -3.99
N PRO A 3 4.26 10.31 -3.92
CA PRO A 3 3.46 9.38 -4.72
C PRO A 3 3.70 9.56 -6.22
N ARG A 4 3.98 8.47 -6.95
CA ARG A 4 4.04 8.50 -8.44
C ARG A 4 2.67 8.34 -9.08
N VAL A 5 1.78 7.64 -8.38
CA VAL A 5 0.37 7.40 -8.72
C VAL A 5 -0.44 7.63 -7.44
N SER A 6 -1.64 8.18 -7.54
CA SER A 6 -2.51 8.31 -6.35
C SER A 6 -2.88 6.92 -5.82
N LEU A 7 -3.16 6.81 -4.52
CA LEU A 7 -3.66 5.58 -3.93
C LEU A 7 -5.04 5.23 -4.51
N ARG A 8 -5.89 6.24 -4.79
CA ARG A 8 -7.18 6.02 -5.46
C ARG A 8 -7.01 5.32 -6.80
N ASP A 9 -6.10 5.81 -7.63
CA ASP A 9 -5.84 5.22 -8.95
C ASP A 9 -5.24 3.82 -8.79
N ALA A 10 -4.30 3.64 -7.87
CA ALA A 10 -3.68 2.35 -7.61
C ALA A 10 -4.68 1.29 -7.14
N LEU A 11 -5.66 1.66 -6.30
CA LEU A 11 -6.73 0.78 -5.80
C LEU A 11 -7.86 0.57 -6.81
N THR A 12 -7.88 1.29 -7.92
CA THR A 12 -8.88 1.14 -8.99
C THR A 12 -8.29 0.37 -10.18
N ASP A 13 -7.00 0.53 -10.46
CA ASP A 13 -6.33 -0.13 -11.56
C ASP A 13 -6.15 -1.65 -11.32
N PRO A 14 -6.74 -2.52 -12.15
CA PRO A 14 -6.59 -3.97 -12.05
C PRO A 14 -5.13 -4.45 -12.18
N HIS A 15 -4.28 -3.70 -12.90
CA HIS A 15 -2.88 -4.00 -13.09
C HIS A 15 -2.00 -3.58 -11.90
N LEU A 16 -2.54 -2.80 -10.96
CA LEU A 16 -1.89 -2.43 -9.71
C LEU A 16 -2.54 -3.18 -8.54
N LEU A 17 -3.38 -2.50 -7.76
CA LEU A 17 -3.96 -2.99 -6.51
C LEU A 17 -5.48 -3.16 -6.57
N GLY A 18 -6.10 -2.95 -7.75
CA GLY A 18 -7.56 -3.03 -7.93
C GLY A 18 -8.18 -4.38 -7.56
N HIS A 19 -7.37 -5.43 -7.46
CA HIS A 19 -7.83 -6.76 -7.05
C HIS A 19 -7.78 -6.99 -5.53
N VAL A 20 -7.06 -6.18 -4.77
CA VAL A 20 -6.77 -6.45 -3.34
C VAL A 20 -7.96 -6.08 -2.45
N LEU A 21 -8.57 -4.93 -2.74
CA LEU A 21 -9.71 -4.37 -2.00
C LEU A 21 -10.94 -4.23 -2.91
N ALA A 22 -11.23 -5.29 -3.67
CA ALA A 22 -12.28 -5.30 -4.68
C ALA A 22 -13.68 -5.51 -4.08
N GLY A 23 -14.62 -4.62 -4.42
CA GLY A 23 -16.03 -4.69 -4.01
C GLY A 23 -16.44 -3.66 -2.95
N GLU A 24 -17.74 -3.49 -2.78
CA GLU A 24 -18.32 -2.46 -1.91
C GLU A 24 -18.02 -2.69 -0.43
N SER A 25 -17.89 -3.95 0.00
CA SER A 25 -17.58 -4.31 1.40
C SER A 25 -16.21 -3.79 1.87
N TRP A 26 -15.31 -3.44 0.94
CA TRP A 26 -14.02 -2.84 1.24
C TRP A 26 -14.02 -1.31 1.25
N LEU A 27 -15.17 -0.67 1.00
CA LEU A 27 -15.30 0.79 1.04
C LEU A 27 -14.75 1.41 2.34
N PRO A 28 -15.05 0.88 3.56
CA PRO A 28 -14.49 1.42 4.80
C PRO A 28 -12.96 1.46 4.81
N TRP A 29 -12.31 0.40 4.31
CA TRP A 29 -10.86 0.34 4.22
C TRP A 29 -10.30 1.29 3.18
N ARG A 30 -10.91 1.37 1.99
CA ARG A 30 -10.47 2.32 0.95
C ARG A 30 -10.53 3.75 1.47
N VAL A 31 -11.64 4.14 2.09
CA VAL A 31 -11.83 5.48 2.68
C VAL A 31 -10.76 5.79 3.73
N LEU A 32 -10.50 4.87 4.67
CA LEU A 32 -9.48 5.07 5.70
C LEU A 32 -8.07 5.21 5.09
N LEU A 33 -7.73 4.38 4.11
CA LEU A 33 -6.42 4.42 3.48
C LEU A 33 -6.22 5.71 2.67
N LEU A 34 -7.21 6.12 1.87
CA LEU A 34 -7.20 7.40 1.13
C LEU A 34 -7.02 8.59 2.08
N ALA A 35 -7.83 8.66 3.14
CA ALA A 35 -7.73 9.72 4.13
C ALA A 35 -6.36 9.74 4.84
N SER A 36 -5.79 8.56 5.13
CA SER A 36 -4.47 8.45 5.76
C SER A 36 -3.33 8.89 4.85
N MET A 37 -3.45 8.71 3.53
CA MET A 37 -2.49 9.23 2.56
C MET A 37 -2.70 10.72 2.23
N GLY A 38 -3.76 11.32 2.78
CA GLY A 38 -4.07 12.74 2.61
C GLY A 38 -4.86 13.07 1.35
N GLU A 39 -5.46 12.07 0.70
CA GLU A 39 -6.28 12.30 -0.48
C GLU A 39 -7.66 12.87 -0.10
N ALA A 40 -8.19 13.74 -0.95
CA ALA A 40 -9.52 14.28 -0.78
C ALA A 40 -10.57 13.19 -0.95
N LEU A 41 -11.52 13.15 0.00
CA LEU A 41 -12.65 12.23 -0.04
C LEU A 41 -13.84 12.87 -0.74
N THR A 42 -14.61 12.07 -1.47
CA THR A 42 -15.92 12.49 -1.99
C THR A 42 -16.92 12.66 -0.85
N ASP A 43 -18.06 13.30 -1.12
CA ASP A 43 -19.08 13.53 -0.11
C ASP A 43 -19.64 12.19 0.46
N ASP A 44 -19.84 11.19 -0.40
CA ASP A 44 -20.27 9.84 0.01
C ASP A 44 -19.21 9.12 0.86
N GLU A 45 -17.94 9.23 0.46
CA GLU A 45 -16.82 8.68 1.24
C GLU A 45 -16.69 9.36 2.60
N ARG A 46 -16.98 10.67 2.67
CA ARG A 46 -16.92 11.45 3.91
C ARG A 46 -17.98 11.01 4.92
N VAL A 47 -19.15 10.55 4.46
CA VAL A 47 -20.16 9.94 5.34
C VAL A 47 -19.57 8.71 6.04
N VAL A 48 -18.93 7.82 5.29
CA VAL A 48 -18.28 6.62 5.84
C VAL A 48 -17.11 6.99 6.76
N PHE A 49 -16.27 7.95 6.34
CA PHE A 49 -15.15 8.43 7.14
C PHE A 49 -15.59 8.98 8.50
N LYS A 50 -16.65 9.80 8.50
CA LYS A 50 -17.23 10.38 9.71
C LYS A 50 -17.79 9.30 10.64
N GLN A 51 -18.46 8.29 10.09
CA GLN A 51 -18.95 7.15 10.87
C GLN A 51 -17.80 6.36 11.54
N LEU A 52 -16.67 6.19 10.86
CA LEU A 52 -15.54 5.40 11.37
C LEU A 52 -14.66 6.17 12.36
N THR A 53 -14.45 7.47 12.13
CA THR A 53 -13.46 8.26 12.87
C THR A 53 -14.06 9.31 13.80
N GLY A 54 -15.35 9.63 13.64
CA GLY A 54 -16.02 10.72 14.35
C GLY A 54 -15.59 12.12 13.90
N ARG A 55 -14.77 12.24 12.85
CA ARG A 55 -14.27 13.53 12.36
C ARG A 55 -15.10 14.00 11.17
N GLU A 56 -15.37 15.31 11.12
CA GLU A 56 -16.15 15.91 10.02
C GLU A 56 -15.41 15.90 8.68
N ARG A 57 -14.08 16.02 8.70
CA ARG A 57 -13.26 16.13 7.49
C ARG A 57 -11.96 15.36 7.60
N GLU A 58 -11.51 14.83 6.48
CA GLU A 58 -10.23 14.17 6.32
C GLU A 58 -9.06 15.16 6.52
N PRO A 59 -7.87 14.69 6.90
CA PRO A 59 -6.75 15.58 7.20
C PRO A 59 -6.20 16.37 6.00
N LEU A 60 -6.53 15.99 4.76
CA LEU A 60 -6.00 16.55 3.48
C LEU A 60 -4.46 16.57 3.37
N GLN A 61 -3.81 15.84 4.27
CA GLN A 61 -2.37 15.63 4.31
C GLN A 61 -2.13 14.22 4.83
N ARG A 62 -1.01 13.62 4.44
CA ARG A 62 -0.62 12.31 4.93
C ARG A 62 -0.49 12.34 6.45
N VAL A 63 -1.12 11.40 7.14
CA VAL A 63 -0.97 11.26 8.58
C VAL A 63 0.38 10.63 8.90
N ASN A 64 0.99 11.07 10.00
CA ASN A 64 2.20 10.43 10.51
C ASN A 64 1.90 9.03 11.04
N ASP A 65 0.79 8.91 11.79
CA ASP A 65 0.36 7.69 12.45
C ASP A 65 -1.11 7.37 12.16
N LEU A 66 -1.38 6.09 11.88
CA LEU A 66 -2.70 5.55 11.66
C LEU A 66 -2.94 4.38 12.62
N ALA A 67 -3.80 4.59 13.62
CA ALA A 67 -4.23 3.53 14.54
C ALA A 67 -5.62 3.04 14.16
N ILE A 68 -5.76 1.73 13.96
CA ILE A 68 -7.04 1.10 13.56
C ILE A 68 -7.37 -0.04 14.51
N ILE A 69 -8.53 0.06 15.14
CA ILE A 69 -9.09 -1.00 15.98
C ILE A 69 -10.08 -1.79 15.12
N ALA A 70 -9.68 -2.99 14.71
CA ALA A 70 -10.49 -3.85 13.84
C ALA A 70 -10.67 -5.25 14.42
N GLY A 71 -11.91 -5.74 14.38
CA GLY A 71 -12.29 -7.06 14.85
C GLY A 71 -11.63 -8.23 14.11
N ARG A 72 -11.89 -9.44 14.60
CA ARG A 72 -11.43 -10.68 13.95
C ARG A 72 -12.12 -10.83 12.59
N ARG A 73 -11.36 -11.25 11.57
CA ARG A 73 -11.82 -11.36 10.17
C ARG A 73 -12.24 -10.03 9.52
N GLY A 74 -11.91 -8.88 10.12
CA GLY A 74 -12.20 -7.56 9.56
C GLY A 74 -11.34 -7.12 8.38
N GLY A 75 -10.62 -8.02 7.69
CA GLY A 75 -9.84 -7.68 6.50
C GLY A 75 -8.56 -6.87 6.71
N LYS A 76 -8.15 -6.60 7.96
CA LYS A 76 -6.98 -5.76 8.27
C LYS A 76 -5.67 -6.18 7.58
N THR A 77 -5.43 -7.49 7.44
CA THR A 77 -4.21 -7.99 6.78
C THR A 77 -4.17 -7.60 5.30
N SER A 78 -5.29 -7.68 4.59
CA SER A 78 -5.37 -7.30 3.17
C SER A 78 -5.22 -5.79 2.98
N ALA A 79 -5.80 -4.99 3.88
CA ALA A 79 -5.68 -3.53 3.81
C ALA A 79 -4.24 -3.06 4.08
N VAL A 80 -3.59 -3.62 5.12
CA VAL A 80 -2.20 -3.31 5.45
C VAL A 80 -1.26 -3.76 4.33
N SER A 81 -1.46 -4.94 3.75
CA SER A 81 -0.63 -5.39 2.62
C SER A 81 -0.80 -4.53 1.38
N ALA A 82 -2.03 -4.07 1.07
CA ALA A 82 -2.28 -3.12 -0.03
C ALA A 82 -1.50 -1.81 0.19
N LEU A 83 -1.62 -1.23 1.37
CA LEU A 83 -0.91 0.01 1.71
C LEU A 83 0.61 -0.18 1.69
N ALA A 84 1.11 -1.30 2.22
CA ALA A 84 2.53 -1.62 2.21
C ALA A 84 3.07 -1.76 0.79
N THR A 85 2.37 -2.48 -0.09
CA THR A 85 2.74 -2.60 -1.51
C THR A 85 2.69 -1.23 -2.20
N TYR A 86 1.68 -0.41 -1.93
CA TYR A 86 1.58 0.94 -2.49
C TYR A 86 2.77 1.84 -2.07
N ILE A 87 3.09 1.87 -0.78
CA ILE A 87 4.22 2.67 -0.26
C ILE A 87 5.54 2.16 -0.84
N ALA A 88 5.73 0.84 -0.95
CA ALA A 88 6.99 0.28 -1.43
C ALA A 88 7.18 0.43 -2.94
N ALA A 89 6.12 0.27 -3.75
CA ALA A 89 6.25 0.17 -5.21
C ALA A 89 5.75 1.40 -5.98
N CYS A 90 4.76 2.12 -5.45
CA CYS A 90 4.09 3.23 -6.15
C CYS A 90 4.54 4.62 -5.65
N CYS A 91 5.33 4.67 -4.57
CA CYS A 91 5.85 5.92 -4.02
C CYS A 91 7.35 6.04 -4.28
N ASP A 92 7.79 7.25 -4.60
CA ASP A 92 9.18 7.61 -4.75
C ASP A 92 9.79 8.01 -3.40
N HIS A 93 10.96 7.45 -3.09
CA HIS A 93 11.68 7.69 -1.82
C HIS A 93 13.06 8.30 -2.03
N GLY A 94 13.38 8.76 -3.25
CA GLY A 94 14.71 9.27 -3.61
C GLY A 94 15.21 10.44 -2.76
N ASP A 95 14.31 11.23 -2.16
CA ASP A 95 14.71 12.34 -1.26
C ASP A 95 15.22 11.87 0.10
N ALA A 96 14.87 10.64 0.51
CA ALA A 96 15.19 10.09 1.82
C ALA A 96 16.25 8.98 1.77
N LEU A 97 16.61 8.49 0.58
CA LEU A 97 17.56 7.40 0.38
C LEU A 97 18.80 7.93 -0.33
N ALA A 98 19.98 7.62 0.19
CA ALA A 98 21.22 7.89 -0.53
C ALA A 98 21.36 6.96 -1.75
N ARG A 99 22.23 7.34 -2.69
CA ARG A 99 22.50 6.49 -3.86
C ARG A 99 23.04 5.14 -3.39
N ALA A 100 22.46 4.06 -3.93
CA ALA A 100 22.73 2.67 -3.55
C ALA A 100 22.22 2.22 -2.16
N GLU A 101 21.42 3.02 -1.48
CA GLU A 101 20.66 2.54 -0.32
C GLU A 101 19.37 1.84 -0.74
N THR A 102 19.02 0.80 0.02
CA THR A 102 17.77 0.08 -0.12
C THR A 102 16.82 0.51 0.99
N GLY A 103 15.70 1.13 0.61
CA GLY A 103 14.62 1.42 1.55
C GLY A 103 13.99 0.13 2.07
N VAL A 104 13.73 0.07 3.37
CA VAL A 104 13.08 -1.05 4.03
C VAL A 104 11.76 -0.58 4.64
N LEU A 105 10.67 -1.24 4.27
CA LEU A 105 9.37 -1.08 4.92
C LEU A 105 9.21 -2.17 5.98
N LEU A 106 9.18 -1.79 7.25
CA LEU A 106 9.05 -2.72 8.36
C LEU A 106 7.59 -3.11 8.60
N CYS A 107 7.30 -4.41 8.58
CA CYS A 107 6.02 -4.99 8.97
C CYS A 107 6.19 -5.77 10.27
N ALA A 108 5.83 -5.15 11.39
CA ALA A 108 5.86 -5.80 12.71
C ALA A 108 4.50 -6.42 13.06
N ALA A 109 4.51 -7.59 13.72
CA ALA A 109 3.33 -8.27 14.21
C ALA A 109 3.60 -8.93 15.57
N GLN A 110 2.55 -9.43 16.22
CA GLN A 110 2.67 -10.06 17.55
C GLN A 110 3.37 -11.42 17.52
N ASP A 111 3.33 -12.13 16.38
CA ASP A 111 3.99 -13.43 16.16
C ASP A 111 4.53 -13.47 14.72
N SER A 112 5.66 -14.14 14.57
CA SER A 112 6.32 -14.49 13.30
C SER A 112 5.34 -15.01 12.25
N ARG A 113 4.41 -15.90 12.62
CA ARG A 113 3.41 -16.45 11.68
C ARG A 113 2.51 -15.38 11.07
N VAL A 114 2.12 -14.38 11.85
CA VAL A 114 1.28 -13.27 11.38
C VAL A 114 2.10 -12.34 10.50
N ALA A 115 3.36 -12.09 10.87
CA ALA A 115 4.29 -11.31 10.05
C ALA A 115 4.53 -11.97 8.68
N THR A 116 4.82 -13.28 8.64
CA THR A 116 4.97 -14.04 7.39
C THR A 116 3.72 -13.92 6.53
N LYS A 117 2.52 -14.05 7.11
CA LYS A 117 1.28 -13.90 6.36
C LYS A 117 1.13 -12.52 5.72
N ILE A 118 1.52 -11.45 6.42
CA ILE A 118 1.49 -10.10 5.83
C ILE A 118 2.47 -10.02 4.67
N LEU A 119 3.68 -10.56 4.84
CA LEU A 119 4.70 -10.59 3.81
C LEU A 119 4.21 -11.35 2.56
N ASP A 120 3.65 -12.54 2.72
CA ASP A 120 3.12 -13.35 1.61
C ASP A 120 2.06 -12.59 0.80
N PHE A 121 1.20 -11.81 1.46
CA PHE A 121 0.23 -10.95 0.76
C PHE A 121 0.91 -9.82 -0.01
N VAL A 122 1.93 -9.17 0.57
CA VAL A 122 2.70 -8.12 -0.12
C VAL A 122 3.42 -8.69 -1.33
N GLU A 123 4.02 -9.88 -1.22
CA GLU A 123 4.64 -10.61 -2.33
C GLU A 123 3.62 -10.90 -3.43
N ALA A 124 2.46 -11.46 -3.05
CA ALA A 124 1.39 -11.79 -3.99
C ALA A 124 0.90 -10.55 -4.76
N ASN A 125 0.67 -9.43 -4.06
CA ASN A 125 0.25 -8.17 -4.66
C ASN A 125 1.31 -7.63 -5.66
N THR A 126 2.58 -7.71 -5.29
CA THR A 126 3.70 -7.22 -6.11
C THR A 126 3.91 -8.10 -7.36
N LEU A 127 3.88 -9.42 -7.20
CA LEU A 127 4.03 -10.35 -8.32
C LEU A 127 2.88 -10.22 -9.32
N ARG A 128 1.66 -10.04 -8.83
CA ARG A 128 0.46 -9.94 -9.68
C ARG A 128 0.39 -8.62 -10.43
N SER A 129 0.83 -7.53 -9.82
CA SER A 129 0.95 -6.23 -10.52
C SER A 129 2.07 -6.22 -11.57
N SER A 130 3.23 -6.81 -11.26
CA SER A 130 4.37 -6.89 -12.19
C SER A 130 4.12 -7.70 -13.46
N ARG A 131 3.09 -8.56 -13.47
CA ARG A 131 2.82 -9.49 -14.58
C ARG A 131 2.08 -8.86 -15.76
N THR A 132 1.58 -7.62 -15.64
CA THR A 132 0.50 -7.17 -16.53
C THR A 132 0.74 -5.85 -17.28
N SER A 133 1.58 -4.91 -16.82
CA SER A 133 1.90 -3.72 -17.64
C SER A 133 3.05 -2.88 -17.08
N TRP A 134 4.25 -3.05 -17.65
CA TRP A 134 5.27 -2.00 -17.76
C TRP A 134 5.58 -1.71 -19.24
N ARG A 135 4.58 -1.86 -20.12
CA ARG A 135 4.72 -1.78 -21.59
C ARG A 135 4.20 -0.51 -22.26
N SER A 136 3.81 0.53 -21.52
CA SER A 136 3.47 1.83 -22.11
C SER A 136 4.51 2.91 -21.77
N GLY A 137 5.52 3.03 -22.64
CA GLY A 137 6.00 4.34 -23.09
C GLY A 137 6.82 5.24 -22.15
N SER A 138 7.44 4.74 -21.08
CA SER A 138 8.50 5.49 -20.36
C SER A 138 9.89 5.05 -20.83
N PRO A 139 10.88 5.96 -20.94
CA PRO A 139 12.20 5.61 -21.46
C PRO A 139 12.83 4.51 -20.61
N MET A 140 13.31 3.47 -21.31
CA MET A 140 14.04 2.33 -20.78
C MET A 140 15.02 2.77 -19.69
N LEU A 141 14.80 2.31 -18.45
CA LEU A 141 15.93 2.03 -17.57
C LEU A 141 16.63 0.79 -18.15
N PRO A 142 17.98 0.81 -18.26
CA PRO A 142 18.70 -0.25 -18.96
C PRO A 142 18.45 -1.59 -18.26
N SER A 143 18.01 -2.55 -19.06
CA SER A 143 17.86 -3.94 -18.70
C SER A 143 19.22 -4.51 -18.29
N SER A 144 19.45 -4.63 -16.98
CA SER A 144 20.23 -5.71 -16.37
C SER A 144 20.28 -5.52 -14.86
N THR A 145 19.53 -6.35 -14.14
CA THR A 145 20.07 -7.17 -13.05
C THR A 145 18.94 -8.06 -12.49
N PRO A 146 19.23 -9.31 -12.10
CA PRO A 146 18.25 -10.30 -11.64
C PRO A 146 17.80 -10.04 -10.19
N THR A 147 17.57 -8.76 -9.85
CA THR A 147 17.46 -8.31 -8.47
C THR A 147 16.06 -8.58 -7.93
N SER A 148 15.01 -8.53 -8.76
CA SER A 148 13.58 -8.65 -8.36
C SER A 148 13.20 -9.90 -7.56
N ARG A 149 13.95 -11.01 -7.67
CA ARG A 149 13.72 -12.24 -6.88
C ARG A 149 14.46 -12.27 -5.53
N CYS A 150 15.40 -11.35 -5.28
CA CYS A 150 16.15 -11.27 -4.02
C CYS A 150 15.55 -10.28 -3.01
N TRP A 151 14.65 -9.38 -3.43
CA TRP A 151 14.18 -8.23 -2.64
C TRP A 151 13.31 -8.54 -1.41
N LEU A 152 12.73 -9.74 -1.30
CA LEU A 152 11.81 -10.07 -0.21
C LEU A 152 12.38 -10.99 0.86
N ARG A 153 13.53 -11.64 0.63
CA ARG A 153 14.02 -12.72 1.49
C ARG A 153 15.03 -12.32 2.56
N ARG A 154 15.28 -11.01 2.78
CA ARG A 154 16.39 -10.53 3.64
C ARG A 154 15.99 -9.56 4.75
N VAL A 155 14.78 -9.69 5.31
CA VAL A 155 14.30 -8.91 6.48
C VAL A 155 14.05 -9.80 7.72
N LEU A 156 14.64 -11.00 7.78
CA LEU A 156 14.50 -11.90 8.92
C LEU A 156 15.82 -12.04 9.68
N ALA A 157 16.01 -11.21 10.72
CA ALA A 157 16.77 -11.55 11.91
C ALA A 157 16.54 -10.49 13.01
N CYS A 158 15.38 -10.57 13.66
CA CYS A 158 15.21 -10.32 15.10
C CYS A 158 14.09 -11.26 15.57
#